data_AF-A0A0H2Y712-F1
#
_entry.id   AF-A0A0H2Y712-F1
#
_cell.length_a   1.000
_cell.length_b   1.000
_cell.length_c   1.000
_cell.angle_alpha   90.00
_cell.angle_beta   90.00
_cell.angle_gamma   90.00
#
_symmetry.space_group_name_H-M   'P 1'
#
loop_
_entity.id
_entity.type
_entity.pdbx_description
1 polymer ?
#
loop_
_entity_poly.entity_id
_entity_poly.type
_entity_poly.pdbx_seq_one_letter_code
_entity_poly.pdbx_strand_id
1 'polypeptide(L)'
;MEGERLEIIIAAIFLGLIPAIIANSKGRSFGLWWLYGALLFIVALVHSIVMSSDNKTIEQKQIDNGMRKCPFCAELIKPEAIKCKHCGSDVKPADEVISSNLEYGFNPSDLPFDSFFIRRKVGFDINDHAVMEMVNKLKRINPGMHPMNIQTRYANDFDKLKNKLPSSIRDEFDARYKYWMDK
;
A
#
# COMPACT_ATOMS: atom_id res chain seq x y z
N MET A 1 -37.53 -32.43 -22.57
CA MET A 1 -37.68 -30.96 -22.48
C MET A 1 -36.84 -30.32 -21.36
N GLU A 2 -36.60 -30.96 -20.22
CA GLU A 2 -35.73 -30.39 -19.16
C GLU A 2 -34.23 -30.53 -19.45
N GLY A 3 -33.80 -31.68 -19.99
CA GLY A 3 -32.39 -31.91 -20.37
C GLY A 3 -31.87 -30.93 -21.44
N GLU A 4 -32.64 -30.70 -22.50
CA GLU A 4 -32.26 -29.78 -23.58
C GLU A 4 -32.10 -28.32 -23.09
N ARG A 5 -32.91 -27.89 -22.11
CA ARG A 5 -32.79 -26.54 -21.53
C ARG A 5 -31.50 -26.38 -20.72
N LEU A 6 -31.11 -27.42 -19.98
CA LEU A 6 -29.89 -27.41 -19.19
C LEU A 6 -28.65 -27.38 -20.09
N GLU A 7 -28.63 -28.15 -21.17
CA GLU A 7 -27.53 -28.16 -22.16
C GLU A 7 -27.33 -26.79 -22.81
N ILE A 8 -28.42 -26.11 -23.18
CA ILE A 8 -28.37 -24.76 -23.77
C ILE A 8 -27.79 -23.75 -22.76
N ILE A 9 -28.19 -23.82 -21.49
CA ILE A 9 -27.67 -22.94 -20.44
C ILE A 9 -26.17 -23.16 -20.24
N ILE A 10 -25.74 -24.42 -20.17
CA ILE A 10 -24.33 -24.78 -20.03
C ILE A 10 -23.53 -24.26 -21.25
N ALA A 11 -24.02 -24.46 -22.46
CA ALA A 11 -23.38 -23.97 -23.67
C ALA A 11 -23.24 -22.43 -23.68
N ALA A 12 -24.29 -21.70 -23.28
CA ALA A 12 -24.26 -20.24 -23.19
C ALA A 12 -23.22 -19.73 -22.18
N ILE A 13 -23.07 -20.41 -21.03
CA ILE A 13 -22.06 -20.08 -20.01
C ILE A 13 -20.64 -20.20 -20.58
N PHE A 14 -20.35 -21.29 -21.28
CA PHE A 14 -19.03 -21.52 -21.88
C PHE A 14 -18.75 -20.56 -23.04
N LEU A 15 -19.74 -20.32 -23.91
CA LEU A 15 -19.62 -19.38 -25.02
C LEU A 15 -19.32 -17.95 -24.53
N GLY A 16 -19.96 -17.51 -23.45
CA GLY A 16 -19.71 -16.20 -22.85
C GLY A 16 -18.27 -15.98 -22.37
N LEU A 17 -17.49 -17.04 -22.12
CA LEU A 17 -16.09 -16.92 -21.68
C LEU A 17 -15.18 -16.32 -22.75
N ILE A 18 -15.44 -16.60 -24.03
CA ILE A 18 -14.60 -16.14 -25.14
C ILE A 18 -14.54 -14.60 -25.20
N PRO A 19 -15.66 -13.87 -25.39
CA PRO A 19 -15.63 -12.41 -25.40
C PRO A 19 -15.18 -11.82 -24.05
N ALA A 20 -15.43 -12.51 -22.92
CA ALA A 20 -14.98 -12.07 -21.61
C ALA A 20 -13.45 -12.06 -21.45
N ILE A 21 -12.78 -13.13 -21.89
CA ILE A 21 -11.31 -13.23 -21.85
C ILE A 21 -10.69 -12.18 -22.77
N ILE A 22 -11.21 -12.03 -23.99
CA ILE A 22 -10.76 -11.02 -24.95
C ILE A 22 -10.89 -9.61 -24.36
N ALA A 23 -12.07 -9.26 -23.83
CA ALA A 23 -12.29 -7.95 -23.26
C ALA A 23 -11.46 -7.70 -21.99
N ASN A 24 -11.27 -8.71 -21.13
CA ASN A 24 -10.45 -8.58 -19.93
C ASN A 24 -8.97 -8.34 -20.25
N SER A 25 -8.45 -8.99 -21.30
CA SER A 25 -7.08 -8.74 -21.79
C SER A 25 -6.87 -7.29 -22.29
N LYS A 26 -7.97 -6.62 -22.68
CA LYS A 26 -8.01 -5.22 -23.11
C LYS A 26 -8.36 -4.25 -21.98
N GLY A 27 -8.34 -4.70 -20.72
CA GLY A 27 -8.58 -3.85 -19.55
C GLY A 27 -10.05 -3.70 -19.16
N ARG A 28 -10.98 -4.48 -19.73
CA ARG A 28 -12.40 -4.44 -19.32
C ARG A 28 -12.73 -5.41 -18.18
N SER A 29 -13.92 -5.26 -17.61
CA SER A 29 -14.41 -6.14 -16.55
C SER A 29 -14.81 -7.51 -17.11
N PHE A 30 -14.19 -8.56 -16.59
CA PHE A 30 -14.48 -9.93 -17.01
C PHE A 30 -15.96 -10.31 -16.83
N GLY A 31 -16.53 -10.07 -15.64
CA GLY A 31 -17.90 -10.52 -15.32
C GLY A 31 -18.99 -9.85 -16.16
N LEU A 32 -18.84 -8.56 -16.46
CA LEU A 32 -19.80 -7.82 -17.28
C LEU A 32 -19.79 -8.33 -18.73
N TRP A 33 -18.58 -8.57 -19.27
CA TRP A 33 -18.42 -9.10 -20.63
C TRP A 33 -18.80 -10.58 -20.75
N TRP A 34 -18.62 -11.36 -19.68
CA TRP A 34 -19.11 -12.74 -19.62
C TRP A 34 -20.64 -12.79 -19.67
N LEU A 35 -21.32 -11.98 -18.86
CA LEU A 35 -22.79 -11.90 -18.87
C LEU A 35 -23.30 -11.40 -20.23
N TYR A 36 -22.66 -10.36 -20.79
CA TYR A 36 -22.98 -9.86 -22.11
C TYR A 36 -22.77 -10.92 -23.20
N GLY A 37 -21.68 -11.67 -23.14
CA GLY A 37 -21.39 -12.78 -24.06
C GLY A 37 -22.34 -13.95 -23.93
N ALA A 38 -22.77 -14.29 -22.71
CA ALA A 38 -23.74 -15.37 -22.46
C ALA A 38 -25.13 -15.04 -23.02
N LEU A 39 -25.53 -13.76 -23.02
CA LEU A 39 -26.83 -13.30 -23.52
C LEU A 39 -26.82 -12.99 -25.03
N LEU A 40 -25.74 -12.40 -25.55
CA LEU A 40 -25.66 -11.83 -26.89
C LEU A 40 -24.34 -12.19 -27.58
N PHE A 41 -24.01 -13.48 -27.62
CA PHE A 41 -22.70 -14.01 -28.02
C PHE A 41 -22.12 -13.39 -29.30
N ILE A 42 -22.85 -13.41 -30.42
CA ILE A 42 -22.36 -12.91 -31.71
C ILE A 42 -22.00 -11.42 -31.64
N VAL A 43 -22.87 -10.61 -31.02
CA VAL A 43 -22.65 -9.16 -30.89
C VAL A 43 -21.48 -8.88 -29.95
N ALA A 44 -21.44 -9.55 -28.80
CA ALA A 44 -20.37 -9.39 -27.82
C ALA A 44 -19.01 -9.81 -28.38
N LEU A 45 -18.96 -10.87 -29.18
CA LEU A 45 -17.73 -11.33 -29.82
C LEU A 45 -17.17 -10.29 -30.78
N VAL A 46 -17.98 -9.81 -31.73
CA VAL A 46 -17.57 -8.75 -32.67
C VAL A 46 -17.11 -7.51 -31.92
N HIS A 47 -17.86 -7.07 -30.91
CA HIS A 47 -17.53 -5.88 -30.13
C HIS A 47 -16.21 -6.05 -29.35
N SER A 48 -15.95 -7.22 -28.76
CA SER A 48 -14.72 -7.50 -28.02
C SER A 48 -13.47 -7.47 -28.92
N ILE A 49 -13.60 -7.87 -30.20
CA ILE A 49 -12.52 -7.87 -31.18
C ILE A 49 -12.21 -6.45 -31.65
N VAL A 50 -13.24 -5.66 -32.00
CA VAL A 50 -13.09 -4.32 -32.58
C VAL A 50 -12.69 -3.26 -31.53
N MET A 51 -13.13 -3.42 -30.28
CA MET A 51 -12.84 -2.46 -29.21
C MET A 51 -11.33 -2.29 -28.96
N SER A 52 -10.90 -1.04 -28.73
CA SER A 52 -9.52 -0.71 -28.38
C SER A 52 -9.18 -1.05 -26.92
N SER A 53 -7.89 -1.28 -26.65
CA SER A 53 -7.39 -1.51 -25.29
C SER A 53 -7.52 -0.26 -24.41
N ASP A 54 -7.95 -0.47 -23.17
CA ASP A 54 -7.93 0.56 -22.12
C ASP A 54 -6.57 0.55 -21.42
N ASN A 55 -5.60 1.22 -22.06
CA ASN A 55 -4.22 1.23 -21.58
C ASN A 55 -4.08 1.81 -20.17
N LYS A 56 -4.96 2.74 -19.75
CA LYS A 56 -4.94 3.29 -18.39
C LYS A 56 -5.31 2.24 -17.36
N THR A 57 -6.39 1.49 -17.63
CA THR A 57 -6.81 0.41 -16.72
C THR A 57 -5.80 -0.74 -16.71
N ILE A 58 -5.17 -1.05 -17.84
CA ILE A 58 -4.10 -2.06 -17.93
C ILE A 58 -2.87 -1.60 -17.12
N GLU A 59 -2.42 -0.36 -17.31
CA GLU A 59 -1.30 0.22 -16.58
C GLU A 59 -1.56 0.23 -15.08
N GLN A 60 -2.75 0.66 -14.65
CA GLN A 60 -3.13 0.67 -13.24
C GLN A 60 -3.11 -0.74 -12.64
N LYS A 61 -3.67 -1.74 -13.33
CA LYS A 61 -3.58 -3.14 -12.89
C LYS A 61 -2.14 -3.62 -12.75
N GLN A 62 -1.23 -3.19 -13.62
CA GLN A 62 0.19 -3.54 -13.52
C GLN A 62 0.84 -2.88 -12.30
N ILE A 63 0.49 -1.63 -11.99
CA ILE A 63 0.94 -0.92 -10.80
C ILE A 63 0.42 -1.61 -9.53
N ASP A 64 -0.86 -1.95 -9.50
CA ASP A 64 -1.49 -2.67 -8.38
C ASP A 64 -0.85 -4.05 -8.16
N ASN A 65 -0.38 -4.70 -9.23
CA ASN A 65 0.40 -5.95 -9.19
C ASN A 65 1.88 -5.75 -8.80
N GLY A 66 2.25 -4.56 -8.31
CA GLY A 66 3.58 -4.27 -7.77
C GLY A 66 4.58 -3.67 -8.76
N MET A 67 4.18 -3.38 -10.00
CA MET A 67 5.04 -2.59 -10.91
C MET A 67 5.06 -1.12 -10.48
N ARG A 68 6.09 -0.39 -10.90
CA ARG A 68 6.16 1.05 -10.66
C ARG A 68 6.60 1.78 -11.92
N LYS A 69 6.33 3.08 -11.99
CA LYS A 69 6.87 3.94 -13.04
C LYS A 69 8.33 4.30 -12.76
N CYS A 70 9.13 4.29 -13.81
CA CYS A 70 10.48 4.85 -13.77
C CYS A 70 10.41 6.37 -13.55
N PRO A 71 11.16 6.94 -12.60
CA PRO A 71 11.11 8.39 -12.31
C PRO A 71 11.70 9.26 -13.43
N PHE A 72 12.44 8.67 -14.37
CA PHE A 72 13.11 9.41 -15.45
C PHE A 72 12.33 9.40 -16.76
N CYS A 73 11.70 8.27 -17.11
CA CYS A 73 11.03 8.10 -18.41
C CYS A 73 9.55 7.70 -18.31
N ALA A 74 9.00 7.60 -17.09
CA ALA A 74 7.61 7.23 -16.78
C ALA A 74 7.15 5.83 -17.22
N GLU A 75 8.01 5.04 -17.86
CA GLU A 75 7.70 3.69 -18.30
C GLU A 75 7.64 2.70 -17.13
N LEU A 76 6.81 1.65 -17.23
CA LEU A 76 6.68 0.64 -16.19
C LEU A 76 7.95 -0.23 -16.07
N ILE A 77 8.43 -0.35 -14.84
CA ILE A 77 9.58 -1.16 -14.43
C ILE A 77 9.24 -1.99 -13.20
N LYS A 78 10.03 -3.04 -12.96
CA LYS A 78 9.90 -3.87 -11.77
C LYS A 78 10.33 -3.10 -10.51
N PRO A 79 9.75 -3.39 -9.33
CA PRO A 79 10.12 -2.69 -8.09
C PRO A 79 11.59 -2.90 -7.72
N GLU A 80 12.15 -4.07 -7.99
CA GLU A 80 13.55 -4.45 -7.76
C GLU A 80 14.54 -3.95 -8.83
N ALA A 81 14.06 -3.22 -9.85
CA ALA A 81 14.94 -2.73 -10.90
C ALA A 81 15.96 -1.72 -10.32
N ILE A 82 17.25 -2.01 -10.55
CA ILE A 82 18.38 -1.10 -10.29
C ILE A 82 18.77 -0.25 -11.51
N LYS A 83 18.33 -0.68 -12.70
CA LYS A 83 18.56 0.01 -13.97
C LYS A 83 17.31 -0.08 -14.84
N CYS A 84 16.91 1.03 -15.45
CA CYS A 84 15.74 1.07 -16.32
C CYS A 84 16.05 0.42 -17.67
N LYS A 85 15.27 -0.60 -18.06
CA LYS A 85 15.43 -1.27 -19.37
C LYS A 85 15.04 -0.40 -20.58
N HIS A 86 14.36 0.72 -20.34
CA HIS A 86 13.79 1.56 -21.40
C HIS A 86 14.67 2.77 -21.70
N CYS A 87 15.07 3.52 -20.66
CA CYS A 87 15.91 4.71 -20.81
C CYS A 87 17.37 4.51 -20.37
N GLY A 88 17.71 3.37 -19.75
CA GLY A 88 19.06 3.08 -19.28
C GLY A 88 19.50 3.80 -18.01
N SER A 89 18.67 4.67 -17.42
CA SER A 89 18.98 5.37 -16.16
C SER A 89 19.08 4.40 -14.99
N ASP A 90 20.00 4.68 -14.08
CA ASP A 90 20.08 3.97 -12.79
C ASP A 90 18.92 4.41 -11.90
N VAL A 91 18.21 3.44 -11.33
CA VAL A 91 17.00 3.65 -10.52
C VAL A 91 17.19 2.93 -9.20
N LYS A 92 16.74 3.52 -8.08
CA LYS A 92 16.79 2.82 -6.79
C LYS A 92 15.65 1.79 -6.69
N PRO A 93 15.87 0.60 -6.11
CA PRO A 93 14.81 -0.35 -5.78
C PRO A 93 13.72 0.28 -4.90
N ALA A 94 12.47 -0.15 -5.07
CA ALA A 94 11.33 0.42 -4.33
C ALA A 94 11.49 0.31 -2.80
N ASP A 95 12.03 -0.79 -2.29
CA ASP A 95 12.22 -1.02 -0.85
C ASP A 95 13.28 -0.06 -0.25
N GLU A 96 14.26 0.33 -1.06
CA GLU A 96 15.26 1.35 -0.69
C GLU A 96 14.69 2.76 -0.79
N VAL A 97 13.76 3.02 -1.72
CA VAL A 97 13.07 4.31 -1.83
C VAL A 97 12.13 4.53 -0.64
N ILE A 98 11.42 3.48 -0.20
CA ILE A 98 10.58 3.55 1.01
C ILE A 98 11.44 3.82 2.25
N SER A 99 12.63 3.22 2.32
CA SER A 99 13.60 3.49 3.38
C SER A 99 14.14 4.92 3.29
N SER A 100 14.65 5.35 2.14
CA SER A 100 15.26 6.67 1.97
C SER A 100 14.30 7.86 2.10
N ASN A 101 13.02 7.72 1.75
CA ASN A 101 12.01 8.74 2.00
C ASN A 101 11.55 8.82 3.48
N LEU A 102 11.86 7.79 4.29
CA LEU A 102 11.66 7.79 5.75
C LEU A 102 12.95 8.05 6.55
N GLU A 103 14.11 8.04 5.90
CA GLU A 103 15.44 7.98 6.53
C GLU A 103 16.20 9.32 6.50
N TYR A 104 15.69 10.36 5.83
CA TYR A 104 16.17 11.72 6.09
C TYR A 104 15.57 12.26 7.39
N GLY A 105 16.26 12.01 8.51
CA GLY A 105 16.09 12.78 9.74
C GLY A 105 14.86 12.44 10.60
N PHE A 106 14.50 11.16 10.77
CA PHE A 106 13.52 10.83 11.81
C PHE A 106 14.09 11.15 13.20
N ASN A 107 13.56 12.21 13.81
CA ASN A 107 13.83 12.60 15.17
C ASN A 107 12.50 12.57 15.95
N PRO A 108 12.40 11.90 17.12
CA PRO A 108 11.17 11.88 17.91
C PRO A 108 10.60 13.27 18.22
N SER A 109 11.46 14.28 18.36
CA SER A 109 11.04 15.66 18.69
C SER A 109 10.33 16.41 17.55
N ASP A 110 10.46 15.91 16.32
CA ASP A 110 9.79 16.43 15.12
C ASP A 110 8.38 15.84 14.91
N LEU A 111 8.02 14.83 15.71
CA LEU A 111 6.68 14.25 15.65
C LEU A 111 5.63 15.24 16.18
N PRO A 112 4.44 15.28 15.56
CA PRO A 112 3.32 16.09 16.05
C PRO A 112 2.92 15.60 17.44
N PHE A 113 3.14 16.43 18.47
CA PHE A 113 2.92 16.03 19.87
C PHE A 113 1.45 15.66 20.16
N ASP A 114 0.52 16.21 19.38
CA ASP A 114 -0.92 15.93 19.44
C ASP A 114 -1.30 14.54 18.94
N SER A 115 -0.44 13.82 18.21
CA SER A 115 -0.71 12.42 17.84
C SER A 115 -0.63 11.47 19.04
N PHE A 116 0.04 11.87 20.13
CA PHE A 116 0.31 11.01 21.29
C PHE A 116 -0.76 11.04 22.36
N PHE A 117 -1.83 11.82 22.18
CA PHE A 117 -2.92 11.87 23.15
C PHE A 117 -4.29 12.01 22.48
N ILE A 118 -5.31 11.56 23.20
CA ILE A 118 -6.72 11.68 22.82
C ILE A 118 -7.37 12.69 23.77
N ARG A 119 -7.96 13.75 23.23
CA ARG A 119 -8.70 14.74 24.03
C ARG A 119 -10.03 14.16 24.49
N ARG A 120 -10.30 14.19 25.79
CA ARG A 120 -11.55 13.73 26.40
C ARG A 120 -12.36 14.91 26.92
N LYS A 121 -13.60 14.64 27.37
CA LYS A 121 -14.46 15.66 28.03
C LYS A 121 -13.79 16.23 29.29
N VAL A 122 -13.02 15.39 29.99
CA VAL A 122 -12.22 15.74 31.16
C VAL A 122 -10.85 15.12 30.97
N GLY A 123 -9.83 15.94 30.71
CA GLY A 123 -8.44 15.49 30.59
C GLY A 123 -8.05 14.92 29.22
N PHE A 124 -6.96 14.16 29.24
CA PHE A 124 -6.30 13.57 28.08
C PHE A 124 -5.95 12.12 28.39
N ASP A 125 -6.15 11.23 27.42
CA ASP A 125 -5.69 9.83 27.49
C ASP A 125 -4.48 9.67 26.56
N ILE A 126 -3.55 8.75 26.87
CA ILE A 126 -2.45 8.44 25.96
C ILE A 126 -2.95 7.68 24.72
N ASN A 127 -2.48 8.09 23.55
CA ASN A 127 -2.62 7.30 22.34
C ASN A 127 -1.51 6.24 22.26
N ASP A 128 -1.73 5.10 22.90
CA ASP A 128 -0.73 4.04 23.00
C ASP A 128 -0.27 3.47 21.65
N HIS A 129 -1.16 3.45 20.66
CA HIS A 129 -0.82 3.03 19.29
C HIS A 129 0.27 3.93 18.67
N ALA A 130 0.15 5.25 18.84
CA ALA A 130 1.14 6.19 18.34
C ALA A 130 2.50 6.03 19.04
N VAL A 131 2.50 5.72 20.35
CA VAL A 131 3.73 5.42 21.11
C VAL A 131 4.40 4.15 20.56
N MET A 132 3.62 3.09 20.35
CA MET A 132 4.10 1.83 19.78
C MET A 132 4.69 2.03 18.37
N GLU A 133 4.00 2.75 17.48
CA GLU A 133 4.48 3.01 16.13
C GLU A 133 5.78 3.82 16.13
N MET A 134 5.89 4.83 16.99
CA MET A 134 7.11 5.60 17.17
C MET A 134 8.27 4.69 17.61
N VAL A 135 8.06 3.82 18.60
CA VAL A 135 9.10 2.89 19.09
C VAL A 135 9.49 1.86 18.03
N ASN A 136 8.53 1.27 17.33
CA ASN A 136 8.80 0.32 16.25
C ASN A 136 9.61 0.98 15.13
N LYS A 137 9.31 2.24 14.81
CA LYS A 137 10.09 3.02 13.85
C LYS A 137 11.51 3.29 14.36
N LEU A 138 11.70 3.64 15.63
CA LEU A 138 13.02 3.77 16.26
C LEU A 138 13.84 2.47 16.17
N LYS A 139 13.25 1.30 16.47
CA LYS A 139 13.94 0.02 16.36
C LYS A 139 14.35 -0.30 14.92
N ARG A 140 13.45 -0.05 13.96
CA ARG A 140 13.71 -0.31 12.54
C ARG A 140 14.85 0.52 11.95
N ILE A 141 14.96 1.80 12.32
CA ILE A 141 16.03 2.68 11.81
C ILE A 141 17.35 2.51 12.56
N ASN A 142 17.39 1.71 13.62
CA ASN A 142 18.60 1.36 14.38
C ASN A 142 18.79 -0.16 14.43
N PRO A 143 18.92 -0.85 13.27
CA PRO A 143 19.06 -2.30 13.25
C PRO A 143 20.33 -2.73 14.00
N GLY A 144 20.23 -3.77 14.82
CA GLY A 144 21.36 -4.29 15.61
C GLY A 144 21.74 -3.46 16.84
N MET A 145 21.02 -2.38 17.16
CA MET A 145 21.23 -1.60 18.38
C MET A 145 20.38 -2.14 19.53
N HIS A 146 21.01 -2.41 20.67
CA HIS A 146 20.30 -2.79 21.90
C HIS A 146 19.32 -1.67 22.33
N PRO A 147 18.10 -1.97 22.83
CA PRO A 147 17.11 -0.96 23.21
C PRO A 147 17.64 0.14 24.12
N MET A 148 18.51 -0.19 25.07
CA MET A 148 19.14 0.77 25.99
C MET A 148 20.02 1.82 25.26
N ASN A 149 20.68 1.41 24.18
CA ASN A 149 21.51 2.32 23.36
C ASN A 149 20.62 3.23 22.50
N ILE A 150 19.46 2.74 22.04
CA ILE A 150 18.47 3.56 21.33
C ILE A 150 17.90 4.62 22.30
N GLN A 151 17.51 4.22 23.52
CA GLN A 151 17.01 5.15 24.53
C GLN A 151 18.04 6.24 24.84
N THR A 152 19.31 5.87 25.00
CA THR A 152 20.40 6.82 25.26
C THR A 152 20.62 7.77 24.08
N ARG A 153 20.58 7.25 22.85
CA ARG A 153 20.79 8.03 21.62
C ARG A 153 19.75 9.14 21.43
N TYR A 154 18.49 8.86 21.75
CA TYR A 154 17.37 9.78 21.52
C TYR A 154 16.83 10.45 22.80
N ALA A 155 17.53 10.37 23.93
CA ALA A 155 17.06 10.88 25.21
C ALA A 155 16.65 12.36 25.18
N ASN A 156 17.51 13.21 24.59
CA ASN A 156 17.25 14.65 24.47
C ASN A 156 16.00 14.96 23.63
N ASP A 157 15.80 14.20 22.55
CA ASP A 157 14.67 14.39 21.63
C ASP A 157 13.36 13.89 22.24
N PHE A 158 13.45 12.76 22.94
CA PHE A 158 12.35 12.22 23.73
C PHE A 158 11.90 13.22 24.81
N ASP A 159 12.84 13.84 25.54
CA ASP A 159 12.51 14.85 26.55
C ASP A 159 11.89 16.10 25.94
N LYS A 160 12.37 16.58 24.79
CA LYS A 160 11.73 17.67 24.05
C LYS A 160 10.30 17.34 23.67
N LEU A 161 10.04 16.13 23.16
CA LEU A 161 8.70 15.69 22.82
C LEU A 161 7.81 15.59 24.06
N LYS A 162 8.29 14.94 25.13
CA LYS A 162 7.60 14.81 26.42
C LYS A 162 7.20 16.16 27.00
N ASN A 163 8.08 17.16 26.89
CA ASN A 163 7.83 18.51 27.37
C ASN A 163 6.77 19.28 26.57
N LYS A 164 6.47 18.88 25.33
CA LYS A 164 5.36 19.43 24.54
C LYS A 164 4.00 18.83 24.92
N LEU A 165 3.97 17.66 25.58
CA LEU A 165 2.73 17.00 26.00
C LEU A 165 2.08 17.70 27.20
N PRO A 166 0.73 17.59 27.35
CA PRO A 166 0.04 17.97 28.57
C PRO A 166 0.66 17.33 29.81
N SER A 167 0.88 18.10 30.88
CA SER A 167 1.57 17.64 32.08
C SER A 167 0.96 16.39 32.71
N SER A 168 -0.37 16.25 32.65
CA SER A 168 -1.12 15.14 33.25
C SER A 168 -0.81 13.76 32.64
N ILE A 169 -0.22 13.69 31.45
CA ILE A 169 0.03 12.43 30.73
C ILE A 169 1.52 12.14 30.49
N ARG A 170 2.43 13.00 30.98
CA ARG A 170 3.86 12.85 30.69
C ARG A 170 4.46 11.58 31.30
N ASP A 171 4.04 11.23 32.52
CA ASP A 171 4.52 10.04 33.22
C ASP A 171 3.98 8.76 32.57
N GLU A 172 2.72 8.79 32.12
CA GLU A 172 2.12 7.68 31.38
C GLU A 172 2.81 7.50 30.03
N PHE A 173 3.09 8.57 29.30
CA PHE A 173 3.86 8.53 28.06
C PHE A 173 5.23 7.87 28.24
N ASP A 174 5.96 8.23 29.29
CA ASP A 174 7.26 7.64 29.64
C ASP A 174 7.14 6.14 29.96
N ALA A 175 6.13 5.75 30.73
CA ALA A 175 5.87 4.35 31.05
C ALA A 175 5.54 3.53 29.80
N ARG A 176 4.69 4.05 28.90
CA ARG A 176 4.34 3.37 27.63
C ARG A 176 5.55 3.28 26.70
N TYR A 177 6.35 4.34 26.59
CA TYR A 177 7.58 4.32 25.79
C TYR A 177 8.54 3.22 26.25
N LYS A 178 8.82 3.14 27.56
CA LYS A 178 9.68 2.10 28.14
C LYS A 178 9.12 0.69 27.91
N TYR A 179 7.82 0.50 28.14
CA TYR A 179 7.15 -0.76 27.88
C TYR A 179 7.36 -1.26 26.44
N TRP A 180 7.16 -0.38 25.44
CA TRP A 180 7.35 -0.75 24.04
C TRP A 180 8.81 -0.88 23.64
N MET A 181 9.74 -0.20 24.33
CA MET A 181 11.18 -0.36 24.09
C MET A 181 11.69 -1.73 24.53
N ASP A 182 11.18 -2.26 25.64
CA ASP A 182 11.61 -3.55 26.20
C ASP A 182 10.92 -4.76 25.58
N LYS A 183 9.84 -4.55 24.82
CA LYS A 183 9.07 -5.59 24.11
C LYS A 183 9.64 -5.92 22.73
#